data_AF-A0A7M2YXD7-F1
#
_entry.id   AF-A0A7M2YXD7-F1
#
_cell.length_a   1.000
_cell.length_b   1.000
_cell.length_c   1.000
_cell.angle_alpha   90.00
_cell.angle_beta   90.00
_cell.angle_gamma   90.00
#
_symmetry.space_group_name_H-M   'P 1'
#
loop_
_entity.id
_entity.type
_entity.pdbx_description
1 polymer ?
#
loop_
_entity_poly.entity_id
_entity_poly.type
_entity_poly.pdbx_seq_one_letter_code
_entity_poly.pdbx_strand_id
1 'polypeptide(L)' 'MPFGIGIWEMLILLMVLLLVFGPKKLPEMGRQLGRGMREFKDTISGSDAVDDNALPSTVAAAERETV' A
#
# COMPACT_ATOMS: atom_id res chain seq x y z
N MET A 1 -19.39 30.32 -4.08
CA MET A 1 -19.05 29.09 -4.82
C MET A 1 -18.16 28.22 -3.93
N PRO A 2 -18.60 27.04 -3.45
CA PRO A 2 -17.90 26.29 -2.40
C PRO A 2 -16.86 25.34 -2.99
N PHE A 3 -15.79 25.88 -3.56
CA PHE A 3 -14.59 25.12 -3.96
C PHE A 3 -13.32 25.67 -3.31
N GLY A 4 -13.49 26.21 -2.09
CA GLY A 4 -12.41 26.76 -1.29
C GLY A 4 -12.23 26.01 0.02
N ILE A 5 -12.53 24.70 0.07
CA ILE A 5 -12.11 23.88 1.21
C ILE A 5 -10.61 23.72 1.07
N GLY A 6 -9.86 24.59 1.74
CA GLY A 6 -8.42 24.54 1.76
C GLY A 6 -7.91 23.25 2.41
N ILE A 7 -6.64 22.94 2.16
CA ILE A 7 -5.91 21.87 2.85
C ILE A 7 -6.02 22.03 4.38
N TRP A 8 -6.16 23.27 4.85
CA TRP A 8 -6.31 23.61 6.27
C TRP A 8 -7.61 23.07 6.88
N GLU A 9 -8.75 23.19 6.20
CA GLU A 9 -10.03 22.70 6.68
C GLU A 9 -10.08 21.17 6.70
N MET A 10 -9.49 20.52 5.68
CA MET A 10 -9.30 19.05 5.68
C MET A 10 -8.40 18.59 6.83
N LEU A 11 -7.33 19.31 7.14
CA LEU A 11 -6.46 19.01 8.29
C LEU A 11 -7.18 19.17 9.63
N ILE A 12 -8.01 20.21 9.79
CA ILE A 12 -8.81 20.41 11.00
C ILE A 12 -9.83 19.29 11.18
N LEU A 13 -10.55 18.92 10.11
CA LEU A 13 -11.50 17.81 10.14
C LEU A 13 -10.79 16.50 10.50
N LEU A 14 -9.64 16.25 9.89
CA LEU A 14 -8.81 15.10 10.17
C LEU A 14 -8.37 15.08 11.64
N MET A 15 -7.93 16.21 12.19
CA MET A 15 -7.55 16.34 13.60
C MET A 15 -8.70 15.98 14.55
N VAL A 16 -9.92 16.45 14.27
CA VAL A 16 -11.12 16.11 15.06
C VAL A 16 -11.43 14.62 14.96
N LEU A 17 -11.35 14.04 13.76
CA LEU A 17 -11.53 12.61 13.54
C LEU A 17 -10.49 11.78 14.30
N LEU A 18 -9.23 12.22 14.30
CA LEU A 18 -8.14 11.61 15.06
C LEU A 18 -8.36 11.73 16.57
N LEU A 19 -9.03 12.77 17.05
CA LEU A 19 -9.32 12.92 18.48
C LEU A 19 -10.40 11.93 18.93
N VAL A 20 -11.43 11.72 18.09
CA VAL A 20 -12.54 10.79 18.37
C VAL A 20 -12.11 9.33 18.21
N PHE A 21 -11.48 9.00 17.08
CA PHE A 21 -11.07 7.63 16.76
C PHE A 21 -9.66 7.28 17.24
N GLY A 22 -8.81 8.26 17.49
CA GLY A 22 -7.41 8.07 17.86
C GLY A 22 -6.47 8.00 16.63
N PRO A 23 -5.23 8.52 16.73
CA PRO A 23 -4.26 8.53 15.62
C PRO A 23 -3.77 7.14 15.22
N LYS A 24 -3.95 6.12 16.07
CA LYS A 24 -3.56 4.73 15.79
C LYS A 24 -4.64 3.95 15.02
N LYS A 25 -5.93 4.21 15.28
CA LYS A 25 -7.03 3.41 14.71
C LYS A 25 -7.28 3.71 13.23
N LEU A 26 -7.21 4.97 12.81
CA LEU A 26 -7.37 5.36 11.41
C LEU A 26 -6.38 4.67 10.45
N PRO A 27 -5.06 4.72 10.67
CA PRO A 27 -4.10 4.05 9.79
C PRO A 27 -4.12 2.52 9.93
N GLU A 28 -4.57 1.98 11.07
CA GLU A 28 -4.72 0.54 11.27
C GLU A 28 -5.92 -0.01 10.48
N MET A 29 -7.06 0.68 10.47
CA MET A 29 -8.20 0.35 9.61
C MET A 29 -7.87 0.57 8.14
N GLY A 30 -7.20 1.67 7.80
CA GLY A 30 -6.74 1.96 6.44
C GLY A 30 -5.77 0.91 5.89
N ARG A 31 -4.84 0.39 6.71
CA ARG A 31 -3.95 -0.71 6.31
C ARG A 31 -4.68 -2.03 6.05
N GLN A 32 -5.71 -2.33 6.84
CA GLN A 32 -6.53 -3.53 6.65
C GLN A 32 -7.39 -3.42 5.38
N LEU A 33 -8.08 -2.29 5.21
CA LEU A 33 -8.83 -1.97 3.99
C LEU A 33 -7.94 -1.91 2.75
N GLY A 34 -6.74 -1.35 2.87
CA GLY A 34 -5.79 -1.21 1.77
C GLY A 34 -5.29 -2.55 1.24
N ARG A 35 -5.04 -3.51 2.12
CA ARG A 35 -4.68 -4.89 1.71
C ARG A 35 -5.83 -5.57 0.97
N GLY A 36 -7.05 -5.51 1.53
CA GLY A 36 -8.23 -6.06 0.85
C GLY A 36 -8.53 -5.37 -0.48
N MET A 37 -8.34 -4.05 -0.57
CA MET A 37 -8.50 -3.30 -1.83
C MET A 37 -7.43 -3.66 -2.86
N ARG A 38 -6.20 -3.96 -2.41
CA ARG A 38 -5.10 -4.42 -3.28
C ARG A 38 -5.41 -5.79 -3.85
N GLU A 39 -5.77 -6.76 -3.01
CA GLU A 39 -6.15 -8.11 -3.43
C GLU A 39 -7.40 -8.10 -4.32
N PHE A 40 -8.39 -7.27 -3.97
CA PHE A 40 -9.58 -7.05 -4.80
C PHE A 40 -9.14 -6.53 -6.16
N LYS A 41 -8.36 -5.44 -6.21
CA LYS A 41 -7.85 -4.87 -7.47
C LYS A 41 -7.05 -5.87 -8.29
N ASP A 42 -6.17 -6.65 -7.67
CA ASP A 42 -5.35 -7.63 -8.37
C ASP A 42 -6.23 -8.71 -9.04
N THR A 43 -7.32 -9.14 -8.36
CA THR A 43 -8.30 -10.10 -8.89
C THR A 43 -9.13 -9.52 -10.04
N ILE A 44 -9.65 -8.29 -9.92
CA ILE A 44 -10.43 -7.66 -11.00
C ILE A 44 -9.56 -7.15 -12.15
N SER A 45 -8.29 -6.83 -11.90
CA SER A 45 -7.37 -6.33 -12.93
C SER A 45 -6.66 -7.47 -13.68
N GLY A 46 -6.86 -8.74 -13.29
CA GLY A 46 -6.26 -9.91 -13.94
C GLY A 46 -4.73 -9.83 -14.07
N SER A 47 -4.11 -9.00 -13.23
CA SER A 47 -2.70 -8.69 -13.30
C SER A 47 -2.06 -9.41 -12.14
N ASP A 48 -1.52 -10.61 -12.41
CA ASP A 48 -0.48 -11.21 -11.60
C ASP A 48 0.67 -10.20 -11.54
N ALA A 49 0.63 -9.31 -10.55
CA ALA A 49 1.69 -8.34 -10.31
C ALA A 49 2.91 -9.15 -9.88
N VAL A 50 3.78 -9.37 -10.86
CA VAL A 50 5.13 -9.91 -10.75
C VAL A 50 5.78 -9.35 -9.49
N ASP A 51 6.14 -10.29 -8.61
CA ASP A 51 7.03 -10.09 -7.49
C ASP A 51 8.42 -9.71 -8.02
N ASP A 52 8.64 -8.41 -8.26
CA ASP A 52 9.93 -7.83 -8.61
C ASP A 52 10.89 -7.74 -7.41
N ASN A 53 10.77 -8.60 -6.39
CA ASN A 53 11.73 -8.65 -5.28
C ASN A 53 12.41 -10.00 -5.00
N ALA A 54 12.22 -11.01 -5.85
CA ALA A 54 12.96 -12.27 -5.73
C ALA A 54 13.90 -12.52 -6.92
N LEU A 55 14.89 -11.64 -7.12
CA LEU A 55 16.15 -12.06 -7.73
C LEU A 55 17.19 -12.25 -6.62
N PRO A 56 17.23 -13.42 -5.95
CA PRO A 56 18.48 -13.87 -5.40
C PRO A 56 19.39 -14.13 -6.61
N SER A 57 20.23 -13.14 -6.94
CA SER A 57 21.37 -13.26 -7.86
C SER A 57 22.44 -14.26 -7.36
N THR A 58 22.03 -15.30 -6.63
CA THR A 58 22.85 -16.35 -6.02
C THR A 58 22.74 -17.66 -6.80
N VAL A 59 22.66 -17.59 -8.13
CA VAL A 59 22.84 -18.79 -8.99
C VAL A 59 23.77 -18.54 -10.18
N ALA A 60 24.50 -17.41 -10.20
CA ALA A 60 25.49 -17.12 -11.24
C ALA A 60 26.92 -17.53 -10.86
N ALA A 61 27.11 -18.20 -9.73
CA ALA A 61 28.41 -18.68 -9.28
C ALA A 61 28.38 -20.20 -9.08
N ALA A 62 29.33 -20.87 -9.75
CA ALA A 62 29.75 -22.26 -9.60
C ALA A 62 29.09 -23.30 -10.54
N GLU A 63 30.00 -23.91 -11.30
CA GLU A 63 29.96 -25.30 -11.73
C GLU A 63 29.14 -25.58 -13.00
N ARG A 64 29.83 -25.63 -14.15
CA ARG A 64 30.02 -26.83 -15.00
C ARG A 64 31.19 -26.58 -15.96
N GLU A 65 32.39 -26.67 -15.40
CA GLU A 65 33.46 -27.43 -16.05
C GLU A 65 32.93 -28.84 -16.39
N THR A 66 33.47 -29.44 -17.46
CA THR A 66 33.28 -30.85 -17.87
C THR A 66 31.90 -31.25 -18.40
N VAL A 67 31.78 -31.44 -19.71
CA VAL A 67 31.83 -32.73 -20.43
C VAL A 67 31.57 -32.47 -21.92
#